data_AF-A0A5P9CKI1-F1
#
_entry.id   AF-A0A5P9CKI1-F1
#
_cell.length_a   1.000
_cell.length_b   1.000
_cell.length_c   1.000
_cell.angle_alpha   90.00
_cell.angle_beta   90.00
_cell.angle_gamma   90.00
#
_symmetry.space_group_name_H-M   'P 1'
#
loop_
_entity.id
_entity.type
_entity.pdbx_description
1 polymer ?
#
loop_
_entity_poly.entity_id
_entity_poly.type
_entity_poly.pdbx_seq_one_letter_code
_entity_poly.pdbx_strand_id
1 'polypeptide(L)'
;MNQFKSIQTQILLSFLTVLVAVQCVLFYSLLQSNTKEKDERAQIHLTTARAVFENQFSQRTQNLTAFAQTVAKDFGLKQALKEDTRSFLIALNNHRQRLTADLAIAIDSNGEFIGKLIYDKRSNQTSADTDPSSLSLKTDVLPDENRPILYEYKGVVYQLALVPVQSGAQTVAWIGFGFAVDTDLAERLSILAGMSVDIGYQKGGQWLLLASSVEDRTNGQELEIKPRSSDSHFIATSVTVGFNDGKELVVSLYLCIFPEKICSLGCRIVGYKLF
;
A
#
# COMPACT_ATOMS: atom_id res chain seq x y z
N MET A 1 -2.86 -58.68 43.36
CA MET A 1 -4.16 -59.37 43.23
C MET A 1 -5.24 -58.46 43.79
N ASN A 2 -6.11 -57.96 42.91
CA ASN A 2 -7.14 -56.96 43.21
C ASN A 2 -8.25 -57.51 44.12
N GLN A 3 -8.40 -56.96 45.32
CA GLN A 3 -9.58 -57.22 46.17
C GLN A 3 -9.91 -55.98 47.00
N PHE A 4 -10.55 -54.98 46.37
CA PHE A 4 -11.56 -54.14 47.02
C PHE A 4 -12.63 -53.78 45.98
N LYS A 5 -13.54 -54.73 45.72
CA LYS A 5 -14.81 -54.43 45.05
C LYS A 5 -15.84 -54.08 46.12
N SER A 6 -15.84 -52.81 46.54
CA SER A 6 -17.06 -52.22 47.13
C SER A 6 -17.94 -51.75 45.98
N ILE A 7 -19.23 -52.08 46.02
CA ILE A 7 -20.25 -51.61 45.06
C ILE A 7 -20.15 -50.08 44.88
N GLN A 8 -19.79 -49.36 45.94
CA GLN A 8 -19.58 -47.91 45.94
C GLN A 8 -18.47 -47.46 45.00
N THR A 9 -17.32 -48.16 44.97
CA THR A 9 -16.21 -47.85 44.05
C THR A 9 -16.58 -48.13 42.60
N GLN A 10 -17.36 -49.19 42.36
CA GLN A 10 -17.80 -49.55 41.02
C GLN A 10 -18.82 -48.54 40.46
N ILE A 11 -19.74 -48.06 41.31
CA ILE A 11 -20.68 -46.97 40.96
C ILE A 11 -19.90 -45.67 40.72
N LEU A 12 -18.97 -45.30 41.61
CA LEU A 12 -18.17 -44.08 41.47
C LEU A 12 -17.33 -44.08 40.19
N LEU A 13 -16.69 -45.20 39.86
CA LEU A 13 -15.91 -45.35 38.63
C LEU A 13 -16.78 -45.22 37.37
N SER A 14 -18.00 -45.77 37.41
CA SER A 14 -18.96 -45.69 36.30
C SER A 14 -19.40 -44.24 36.07
N PHE A 15 -19.75 -43.52 37.15
CA PHE A 15 -20.09 -42.09 37.07
C PHE A 15 -18.92 -41.23 36.61
N LEU A 16 -17.71 -41.49 37.10
CA LEU A 16 -16.51 -40.75 36.69
C LEU A 16 -16.19 -40.97 35.21
N THR A 17 -16.36 -42.19 34.71
CA THR A 17 -16.13 -42.51 33.29
C THR A 17 -17.10 -41.75 32.39
N VAL A 18 -18.38 -41.73 32.75
CA VAL A 18 -19.40 -40.98 32.01
C VAL A 18 -19.12 -39.47 32.09
N LEU A 19 -18.73 -38.96 33.26
CA LEU A 19 -18.39 -37.55 33.45
C LEU A 19 -17.21 -37.12 32.55
N VAL A 20 -16.13 -37.91 32.52
CA VAL A 20 -14.97 -37.67 31.66
C VAL A 20 -15.35 -37.74 30.18
N ALA A 21 -16.17 -38.73 29.79
CA ALA A 21 -16.64 -38.85 28.41
C ALA A 21 -17.44 -37.61 27.97
N VAL A 22 -18.34 -37.11 28.80
CA VAL A 22 -19.10 -35.88 28.53
C VAL A 22 -18.15 -34.67 28.42
N GLN A 23 -17.19 -34.53 29.32
CA GLN A 23 -16.20 -33.44 29.26
C GLN A 23 -15.35 -33.49 27.98
N CYS A 24 -14.91 -34.68 27.55
CA CYS A 24 -14.17 -34.85 26.30
C CYS A 24 -14.99 -34.46 25.06
N VAL A 25 -16.28 -34.85 25.03
CA VAL A 25 -17.18 -34.47 23.92
C VAL A 25 -17.39 -32.95 23.89
N LEU A 26 -17.60 -32.31 25.04
CA LEU A 26 -17.73 -30.86 25.14
C LEU A 26 -16.44 -30.15 24.73
N PHE A 27 -15.27 -30.62 25.18
CA PHE A 27 -13.97 -30.07 24.80
C PHE A 27 -13.70 -30.21 23.29
N TYR A 28 -13.99 -31.38 22.71
CA TYR A 28 -13.85 -31.61 21.28
C TYR A 28 -14.80 -30.73 20.45
N SER A 29 -16.04 -30.57 20.91
CA SER A 29 -17.03 -29.68 20.28
C SER A 29 -16.56 -28.22 20.32
N LEU A 30 -16.01 -27.77 21.46
CA LEU A 30 -15.42 -26.43 21.59
C LEU A 30 -14.23 -26.23 20.66
N LEU A 31 -13.36 -27.23 20.48
CA LEU A 31 -12.24 -27.15 19.54
C LEU A 31 -12.70 -27.03 18.09
N GLN A 32 -13.75 -27.76 17.69
CA GLN A 32 -14.32 -27.68 16.34
C GLN A 32 -15.11 -26.39 16.08
N SER A 33 -15.89 -25.91 17.04
CA SER A 33 -16.61 -24.63 16.88
C SER A 33 -15.65 -23.44 16.77
N ASN A 34 -14.48 -23.53 17.39
CA ASN A 34 -13.46 -22.48 17.30
C ASN A 34 -12.82 -22.35 15.91
N THR A 35 -12.84 -23.36 15.03
CA THR A 35 -12.16 -23.25 13.74
C THR A 35 -13.00 -22.50 12.71
N LYS A 36 -14.30 -22.79 12.61
CA LYS A 36 -15.20 -22.14 11.64
C LYS A 36 -15.40 -20.65 11.92
N GLU A 37 -15.56 -20.29 13.19
CA GLU A 37 -15.68 -18.87 13.58
C GLU A 37 -14.40 -18.07 13.32
N LYS A 38 -13.22 -18.70 13.42
CA LYS A 38 -11.94 -18.04 13.14
C LYS A 38 -11.79 -17.72 11.66
N ASP A 39 -12.17 -18.64 10.79
CA ASP A 39 -12.08 -18.46 9.33
C ASP A 39 -13.04 -17.38 8.84
N GLU A 40 -14.29 -17.38 9.32
CA GLU A 40 -15.28 -16.37 8.96
C GLU A 40 -14.87 -14.96 9.42
N ARG A 41 -14.40 -14.84 10.67
CA ARG A 41 -13.89 -13.55 11.19
C ARG A 41 -12.66 -13.09 10.40
N ALA A 42 -11.74 -14.00 10.07
CA ALA A 42 -10.57 -13.70 9.25
C ALA A 42 -10.97 -13.14 7.88
N GLN A 43 -11.92 -13.76 7.18
CA GLN A 43 -12.40 -13.31 5.88
C GLN A 43 -13.10 -11.94 5.94
N ILE A 44 -13.88 -11.68 6.99
CA ILE A 44 -14.48 -10.37 7.21
C ILE A 44 -13.39 -9.30 7.38
N HIS A 45 -12.39 -9.55 8.24
CA HIS A 45 -11.28 -8.63 8.45
C HIS A 45 -10.50 -8.34 7.15
N LEU A 46 -10.20 -9.37 6.36
CA LEU A 46 -9.51 -9.22 5.07
C LEU A 46 -10.34 -8.40 4.07
N THR A 47 -11.65 -8.64 4.01
CA THR A 47 -12.57 -7.93 3.11
C THR A 47 -12.69 -6.46 3.51
N THR A 48 -12.81 -6.17 4.81
CA THR A 48 -12.81 -4.80 5.32
C THR A 48 -11.49 -4.10 5.04
N ALA A 49 -10.36 -4.76 5.29
CA ALA A 49 -9.03 -4.19 5.04
C ALA A 49 -8.82 -3.85 3.56
N ARG A 50 -9.25 -4.74 2.65
CA ARG A 50 -9.28 -4.48 1.21
C ARG A 50 -10.13 -3.26 0.86
N ALA A 51 -11.36 -3.20 1.36
CA ALA A 51 -12.27 -2.10 1.08
C ALA A 51 -11.72 -0.76 1.62
N VAL A 52 -11.10 -0.76 2.79
CA VAL A 52 -10.43 0.42 3.36
C VAL A 52 -9.32 0.90 2.42
N PHE A 53 -8.46 0.00 1.96
CA PHE A 53 -7.40 0.35 1.02
C PHE A 53 -7.94 0.90 -0.30
N GLU A 54 -8.87 0.20 -0.94
CA GLU A 54 -9.45 0.62 -2.23
C GLU A 54 -10.13 1.99 -2.13
N ASN A 55 -10.88 2.23 -1.05
CA ASN A 55 -11.51 3.52 -0.79
C ASN A 55 -10.48 4.62 -0.54
N GLN A 56 -9.48 4.37 0.31
CA GLN A 56 -8.44 5.37 0.60
C GLN A 56 -7.63 5.73 -0.64
N PHE A 57 -7.28 4.72 -1.45
CA PHE A 57 -6.51 4.91 -2.68
C PHE A 57 -7.32 5.67 -3.75
N SER A 58 -8.60 5.31 -3.90
CA SER A 58 -9.54 6.00 -4.80
C SER A 58 -9.77 7.45 -4.38
N GLN A 59 -10.00 7.72 -3.10
CA GLN A 59 -10.17 9.08 -2.58
C GLN A 59 -8.92 9.94 -2.79
N ARG A 60 -7.72 9.40 -2.54
CA ARG A 60 -6.46 10.11 -2.83
C ARG A 60 -6.33 10.46 -4.31
N THR A 61 -6.68 9.53 -5.21
CA THR A 61 -6.69 9.76 -6.65
C THR A 61 -7.64 10.90 -7.02
N GLN A 62 -8.89 10.84 -6.54
CA GLN A 62 -9.90 11.85 -6.84
C GLN A 62 -9.47 13.24 -6.34
N ASN A 63 -8.90 13.32 -5.14
CA ASN A 63 -8.38 14.57 -4.58
C ASN A 63 -7.22 15.15 -5.42
N LEU A 64 -6.27 14.30 -5.85
CA LEU A 64 -5.17 14.70 -6.73
C LEU A 64 -5.71 15.25 -8.06
N THR A 65 -6.57 14.51 -8.74
CA THR A 65 -7.14 14.90 -10.04
C THR A 65 -7.96 16.17 -9.92
N ALA A 66 -8.90 16.25 -8.95
CA ALA A 66 -9.77 17.41 -8.79
C ALA A 66 -8.97 18.68 -8.49
N PHE A 67 -7.98 18.60 -7.59
CA PHE A 67 -7.11 19.73 -7.30
C PHE A 67 -6.28 20.12 -8.53
N ALA A 68 -5.68 19.15 -9.22
CA ALA A 68 -4.89 19.40 -10.42
C ALA A 68 -5.73 20.10 -11.49
N GLN A 69 -6.98 19.67 -11.71
CA GLN A 69 -7.91 20.30 -12.65
C GLN A 69 -8.25 21.75 -12.26
N THR A 70 -8.36 22.06 -10.97
CA THR A 70 -8.50 23.45 -10.49
C THR A 70 -7.25 24.26 -10.83
N VAL A 71 -6.07 23.72 -10.55
CA VAL A 71 -4.79 24.39 -10.83
C VAL A 71 -4.55 24.60 -12.32
N ALA A 72 -4.94 23.65 -13.17
CA ALA A 72 -4.84 23.77 -14.62
C ALA A 72 -5.73 24.89 -15.20
N LYS A 73 -6.70 25.37 -14.43
CA LYS A 73 -7.56 26.51 -14.78
C LYS A 73 -7.06 27.84 -14.20
N ASP A 74 -6.07 27.81 -13.30
CA ASP A 74 -5.53 29.00 -12.64
C ASP A 74 -4.89 29.96 -13.65
N PHE A 75 -5.30 31.23 -13.63
CA PHE A 75 -4.80 32.22 -14.58
C PHE A 75 -3.34 32.60 -14.29
N GLY A 76 -2.95 32.67 -13.01
CA GLY A 76 -1.58 33.01 -12.62
C GLY A 76 -0.58 31.94 -13.06
N LEU A 77 -0.95 30.66 -12.93
CA LEU A 77 -0.14 29.56 -13.46
C LEU A 77 0.00 29.63 -14.99
N LYS A 78 -1.11 29.87 -15.71
CA LYS A 78 -1.10 29.99 -17.18
C LYS A 78 -0.27 31.18 -17.66
N GLN A 79 -0.31 32.29 -16.93
CA GLN A 79 0.51 33.45 -17.23
C GLN A 79 1.99 33.12 -17.01
N ALA A 80 2.34 32.55 -15.85
CA ALA A 80 3.71 32.17 -15.52
C ALA A 80 4.30 31.16 -16.53
N LEU A 81 3.48 30.23 -17.04
CA LEU A 81 3.87 29.28 -18.10
C LEU A 81 4.32 29.99 -19.40
N LYS A 82 3.74 31.14 -19.72
CA LYS A 82 4.08 31.93 -20.92
C LYS A 82 5.27 32.85 -20.72
N GLU A 83 5.63 33.16 -19.48
CA GLU A 83 6.71 34.08 -19.14
C GLU A 83 8.05 33.35 -19.16
N ASP A 84 8.31 32.46 -18.20
CA ASP A 84 9.53 31.67 -18.12
C ASP A 84 9.39 30.44 -17.20
N THR A 85 10.25 29.44 -17.40
CA THR A 85 10.23 28.17 -16.64
C THR A 85 10.38 28.37 -15.13
N ARG A 86 11.19 29.34 -14.68
CA ARG A 86 11.42 29.57 -13.25
C ARG A 86 10.16 30.14 -12.59
N SER A 87 9.55 31.15 -13.18
CA SER A 87 8.30 31.74 -12.71
C SER A 87 7.17 30.69 -12.68
N PHE A 88 7.09 29.86 -13.72
CA PHE A 88 6.15 28.75 -13.78
C PHE A 88 6.36 27.73 -12.66
N LEU A 89 7.60 27.29 -12.40
CA LEU A 89 7.89 26.34 -11.32
C LEU A 89 7.63 26.94 -9.93
N ILE A 90 7.83 28.25 -9.73
CA ILE A 90 7.45 28.92 -8.48
C ILE A 90 5.93 28.86 -8.28
N ALA A 91 5.16 29.21 -9.32
CA ALA A 91 3.70 29.13 -9.27
C ALA A 91 3.22 27.69 -9.02
N LEU A 92 3.82 26.71 -9.70
CA LEU A 92 3.51 25.29 -9.54
C LEU A 92 3.82 24.80 -8.11
N ASN A 93 4.94 25.25 -7.52
CA ASN A 93 5.31 24.89 -6.16
C ASN A 93 4.32 25.43 -5.11
N ASN A 94 3.78 26.64 -5.31
CA ASN A 94 2.74 27.17 -4.43
C ASN A 94 1.51 26.26 -4.40
N HIS A 95 1.10 25.72 -5.55
CA HIS A 95 0.00 24.77 -5.63
C HIS A 95 0.37 23.40 -5.03
N ARG A 96 1.60 22.92 -5.26
CA ARG A 96 2.12 21.69 -4.62
C ARG A 96 2.01 21.78 -3.10
N GLN A 97 2.45 22.89 -2.52
CA GLN A 97 2.37 23.13 -1.07
C GLN A 97 0.93 23.15 -0.56
N ARG A 98 0.01 23.80 -1.28
CA ARG A 98 -1.42 23.84 -0.92
C ARG A 98 -2.08 22.46 -0.94
N LEU A 99 -1.68 21.58 -1.86
CA LEU A 99 -2.12 20.19 -1.91
C LEU A 99 -1.35 19.28 -0.94
N THR A 100 -0.27 19.78 -0.31
CA THR A 100 0.71 18.97 0.43
C THR A 100 1.28 17.82 -0.40
N ALA A 101 1.39 18.00 -1.72
CA ALA A 101 1.89 16.97 -2.63
C ALA A 101 3.41 16.82 -2.50
N ASP A 102 3.91 15.59 -2.61
CA ASP A 102 5.34 15.29 -2.54
C ASP A 102 6.05 15.58 -3.88
N LEU A 103 5.28 15.56 -4.98
CA LEU A 103 5.75 15.81 -6.34
C LEU A 103 4.81 16.79 -7.05
N ALA A 104 5.39 17.71 -7.81
CA ALA A 104 4.70 18.35 -8.92
C ALA A 104 5.56 18.25 -10.19
N ILE A 105 4.94 18.03 -11.33
CA ILE A 105 5.64 17.84 -12.62
C ILE A 105 4.90 18.59 -13.71
N ALA A 106 5.63 19.02 -14.73
CA ALA A 106 5.06 19.61 -15.92
C ALA A 106 5.79 19.14 -17.18
N ILE A 107 5.00 18.93 -18.22
CA ILE A 107 5.43 18.62 -19.58
C ILE A 107 4.71 19.56 -20.54
N ASP A 108 5.33 19.89 -21.66
CA ASP A 108 4.73 20.78 -22.65
C ASP A 108 3.68 20.04 -23.51
N SER A 109 3.09 20.73 -24.49
CA SER A 109 2.12 20.15 -25.42
C SER A 109 2.71 19.06 -26.34
N ASN A 110 4.04 19.05 -26.53
CA ASN A 110 4.76 18.08 -27.34
C ASN A 110 5.23 16.87 -26.53
N GLY A 111 5.03 16.88 -25.21
CA GLY A 111 5.50 15.85 -24.30
C GLY A 111 6.94 16.06 -23.81
N GLU A 112 7.55 17.21 -24.10
CA GLU A 112 8.86 17.58 -23.60
C GLU A 112 8.79 18.00 -22.14
N PHE A 113 9.84 17.66 -21.38
CA PHE A 113 9.91 17.96 -19.96
C PHE A 113 10.16 19.45 -19.70
N ILE A 114 9.26 20.09 -18.95
CA ILE A 114 9.45 21.48 -18.49
C ILE A 114 10.20 21.48 -17.16
N GLY A 115 9.79 20.61 -16.24
CA GLY A 115 10.42 20.52 -14.92
C GLY A 115 9.56 19.78 -13.90
N LYS A 116 10.17 19.48 -12.76
CA LYS A 116 9.48 18.91 -11.60
C LYS A 116 10.01 19.47 -10.29
N LEU A 117 9.21 19.32 -9.25
CA LEU A 117 9.44 19.77 -7.90
C LEU A 117 9.27 18.57 -6.98
N ILE A 118 10.31 18.22 -6.24
CA ILE A 118 10.30 17.11 -5.28
C ILE A 118 10.42 17.68 -3.88
N TYR A 119 9.47 17.36 -3.02
CA TYR A 119 9.54 17.64 -1.60
C TYR A 119 10.23 16.50 -0.88
N ASP A 120 11.31 16.84 -0.17
CA ASP A 120 12.00 15.93 0.72
C ASP A 120 11.54 16.18 2.16
N LYS A 121 10.80 15.20 2.70
CA LYS A 121 10.28 15.23 4.07
C LYS A 121 11.38 15.28 5.13
N ARG A 122 12.59 14.74 4.84
CA ARG A 122 13.69 14.69 5.82
C ARG A 122 14.37 16.03 5.99
N SER A 123 14.66 16.71 4.89
CA SER A 123 15.25 18.05 4.90
C SER A 123 14.21 19.16 5.04
N ASN A 124 12.92 18.85 4.84
CA ASN A 124 11.83 19.81 4.75
C ASN A 124 12.08 20.87 3.66
N GLN A 125 12.67 20.44 2.54
CA GLN A 125 13.01 21.31 1.41
C GLN A 125 12.37 20.80 0.12
N THR A 126 12.19 21.70 -0.85
CA THR A 126 11.78 21.35 -2.20
C THR A 126 12.92 21.61 -3.17
N SER A 127 13.29 20.60 -3.94
CA SER A 127 14.23 20.73 -5.05
C SER A 127 13.49 20.82 -6.37
N ALA A 128 13.93 21.71 -7.25
CA ALA A 128 13.50 21.75 -8.64
C ALA A 128 14.50 20.98 -9.52
N ASP A 129 13.99 20.22 -10.48
CA ASP A 129 14.77 19.52 -11.49
C ASP A 129 14.16 19.85 -12.87
N THR A 130 14.96 20.48 -13.72
CA THR A 130 14.59 20.89 -15.09
C THR A 130 15.40 20.13 -16.14
N ASP A 131 16.12 19.07 -15.75
CA ASP A 131 16.89 18.26 -16.69
C ASP A 131 15.94 17.39 -17.53
N PRO A 132 15.91 17.55 -18.87
CA PRO A 132 15.04 16.76 -19.75
C PRO A 132 15.31 15.25 -19.67
N SER A 133 16.54 14.83 -19.34
CA SER A 133 16.88 13.41 -19.18
C SER A 133 16.21 12.76 -17.96
N SER A 134 15.63 13.56 -17.08
CA SER A 134 14.96 13.12 -15.86
C SER A 134 13.50 12.68 -16.07
N LEU A 135 13.00 12.76 -17.31
CA LEU A 135 11.67 12.30 -17.69
C LEU A 135 11.68 10.80 -18.02
N SER A 136 11.19 9.98 -17.09
CA SER A 136 10.98 8.54 -17.31
C SER A 136 9.53 8.18 -17.69
N LEU A 137 8.73 9.18 -18.03
CA LEU A 137 7.37 9.00 -18.53
C LEU A 137 7.42 8.64 -20.01
N LYS A 138 6.95 7.44 -20.37
CA LYS A 138 6.67 7.11 -21.77
C LYS A 138 5.40 7.84 -22.17
N THR A 139 5.55 8.95 -22.90
CA THR A 139 4.46 9.84 -23.34
C THR A 139 3.50 9.20 -24.36
N ASP A 140 3.78 7.97 -24.81
CA ASP A 140 2.96 7.23 -25.78
C ASP A 140 1.55 6.87 -25.26
N VAL A 141 1.32 6.97 -23.95
CA VAL A 141 -0.01 6.82 -23.35
C VAL A 141 -0.50 8.21 -22.96
N LEU A 142 -1.48 8.73 -23.71
CA LEU A 142 -2.20 9.95 -23.32
C LEU A 142 -2.60 9.84 -21.84
N PRO A 143 -2.24 10.82 -20.99
CA PRO A 143 -2.62 10.78 -19.59
C PRO A 143 -4.15 10.83 -19.49
N ASP A 144 -4.74 9.73 -19.01
CA ASP A 144 -6.16 9.69 -18.66
C ASP A 144 -6.36 10.47 -17.37
N GLU A 145 -7.12 11.56 -17.42
CA GLU A 145 -7.41 12.40 -16.25
C GLU A 145 -8.00 11.58 -15.08
N ASN A 146 -8.67 10.46 -15.39
CA ASN A 146 -9.34 9.60 -14.42
C ASN A 146 -8.48 8.43 -13.92
N ARG A 147 -7.25 8.25 -14.42
CA ARG A 147 -6.38 7.15 -14.01
C ARG A 147 -4.98 7.65 -13.65
N PRO A 148 -4.58 7.54 -12.38
CA PRO A 148 -3.24 7.92 -11.96
C PRO A 148 -2.22 6.98 -12.60
N ILE A 149 -0.97 7.41 -12.58
CA ILE A 149 0.19 6.64 -13.06
C ILE A 149 1.21 6.47 -11.93
N LEU A 150 2.02 5.41 -12.02
CA LEU A 150 3.16 5.22 -11.12
C LEU A 150 4.42 5.85 -11.73
N TYR A 151 4.84 6.96 -11.16
CA TYR A 151 6.08 7.64 -11.55
C TYR A 151 7.21 7.26 -10.60
N GLU A 152 8.28 6.66 -11.13
CA GLU A 152 9.49 6.32 -10.36
C GLU A 152 10.54 7.40 -10.58
N TYR A 153 11.08 7.97 -9.50
CA TYR A 153 12.18 8.93 -9.56
C TYR A 153 13.13 8.73 -8.38
N LYS A 154 14.42 8.53 -8.68
CA LYS A 154 15.49 8.28 -7.68
C LYS A 154 15.12 7.20 -6.63
N GLY A 155 14.45 6.13 -7.07
CA GLY A 155 14.05 5.02 -6.21
C GLY A 155 12.79 5.28 -5.37
N VAL A 156 12.15 6.44 -5.51
CA VAL A 156 10.85 6.73 -4.89
C VAL A 156 9.76 6.60 -5.95
N VAL A 157 8.68 5.90 -5.60
CA VAL A 157 7.51 5.75 -6.46
C VAL A 157 6.42 6.72 -6.00
N TYR A 158 5.83 7.42 -6.95
CA TYR A 158 4.77 8.40 -6.73
C TYR A 158 3.49 7.95 -7.44
N GLN A 159 2.37 8.06 -6.75
CA GLN A 159 1.05 8.05 -7.37
C GLN A 159 0.80 9.44 -7.94
N LEU A 160 0.84 9.56 -9.26
CA LEU A 160 0.80 10.83 -9.98
C LEU A 160 -0.50 10.95 -10.79
N ALA A 161 -1.19 12.08 -10.64
CA ALA A 161 -2.30 12.47 -11.54
C ALA A 161 -1.80 13.57 -12.49
N LEU A 162 -2.10 13.42 -13.78
CA LEU A 162 -1.75 14.38 -14.83
C LEU A 162 -3.02 14.96 -15.45
N VAL A 163 -3.02 16.27 -15.68
CA VAL A 163 -4.16 16.98 -16.26
C VAL A 163 -3.68 17.98 -17.32
N PRO A 164 -4.45 18.20 -18.39
CA PRO A 164 -4.09 19.14 -19.44
C PRO A 164 -4.36 20.58 -19.00
N VAL A 165 -3.40 21.46 -19.26
CA VAL A 165 -3.56 22.91 -19.17
C VAL A 165 -4.05 23.41 -20.52
N GLN A 166 -5.27 23.94 -20.54
CA GLN A 166 -5.90 24.41 -21.78
C GLN A 166 -5.75 25.93 -21.97
N SER A 167 -5.47 26.35 -23.20
CA SER A 167 -5.59 27.72 -23.69
C SER A 167 -6.59 27.75 -24.83
N GLY A 168 -7.85 28.09 -24.52
CA GLY A 168 -8.95 27.91 -25.47
C GLY A 168 -9.20 26.41 -25.72
N ALA A 169 -9.18 26.00 -26.99
CA ALA A 169 -9.37 24.60 -27.40
C ALA A 169 -8.07 23.78 -27.47
N GLN A 170 -6.90 24.39 -27.22
CA GLN A 170 -5.60 23.74 -27.34
C GLN A 170 -5.01 23.40 -25.97
N THR A 171 -4.44 22.20 -25.84
CA THR A 171 -3.60 21.83 -24.70
C THR A 171 -2.21 22.45 -24.88
N VAL A 172 -1.79 23.30 -23.96
CA VAL A 172 -0.49 24.01 -24.03
C VAL A 172 0.58 23.38 -23.13
N ALA A 173 0.16 22.61 -22.13
CA ALA A 173 1.03 21.84 -21.25
C ALA A 173 0.19 20.77 -20.54
N TRP A 174 0.86 19.83 -19.88
CA TRP A 174 0.27 19.00 -18.84
C TRP A 174 0.98 19.28 -17.53
N ILE A 175 0.20 19.35 -16.46
CA ILE A 175 0.73 19.44 -15.10
C ILE A 175 0.27 18.22 -14.32
N GLY A 176 1.06 17.82 -13.34
CA GLY A 176 0.68 16.74 -12.46
C GLY A 176 1.15 16.96 -11.04
N PHE A 177 0.42 16.33 -10.13
CA PHE A 177 0.73 16.30 -8.71
C PHE A 177 0.75 14.85 -8.25
N GLY A 178 1.70 14.54 -7.38
CA GLY A 178 1.87 13.18 -6.88
C GLY A 178 2.13 13.12 -5.40
N PHE A 179 1.64 12.04 -4.79
CA PHE A 179 2.03 11.64 -3.45
C PHE A 179 3.01 10.48 -3.52
N ALA A 180 3.99 10.47 -2.63
CA ALA A 180 4.91 9.36 -2.49
C ALA A 180 4.17 8.12 -1.96
N VAL A 181 4.55 6.96 -2.48
CA VAL A 181 4.21 5.65 -1.90
C VAL A 181 5.31 5.34 -0.89
N ASP A 182 5.07 5.71 0.35
CA ASP A 182 6.07 5.70 1.43
C ASP A 182 5.54 5.06 2.73
N THR A 183 6.40 5.03 3.74
CA THR A 183 6.11 4.49 5.07
C THR A 183 4.91 5.16 5.71
N ASP A 184 4.77 6.49 5.61
CA ASP A 184 3.61 7.23 6.16
C ASP A 184 2.28 6.73 5.57
N LEU A 185 2.25 6.44 4.26
CA LEU A 185 1.09 5.82 3.62
C LEU A 185 0.83 4.42 4.18
N ALA A 186 1.86 3.57 4.30
CA ALA A 186 1.72 2.22 4.81
C ALA A 186 1.22 2.20 6.27
N GLU A 187 1.76 3.06 7.13
CA GLU A 187 1.32 3.24 8.52
C GLU A 187 -0.13 3.72 8.60
N ARG A 188 -0.50 4.72 7.80
CA ARG A 188 -1.88 5.22 7.76
C ARG A 188 -2.86 4.11 7.33
N LEU A 189 -2.51 3.35 6.30
CA LEU A 189 -3.32 2.21 5.86
C LEU A 189 -3.38 1.14 6.95
N SER A 190 -2.29 0.90 7.67
CA SER A 190 -2.24 -0.06 8.76
C SER A 190 -3.19 0.30 9.89
N ILE A 191 -3.20 1.58 10.31
CA ILE A 191 -4.13 2.11 11.33
C ILE A 191 -5.58 1.97 10.87
N LEU A 192 -5.89 2.30 9.62
CA LEU A 192 -7.26 2.25 9.11
C LEU A 192 -7.77 0.82 8.88
N ALA A 193 -6.90 -0.08 8.42
CA ALA A 193 -7.24 -1.47 8.12
C ALA A 193 -7.15 -2.39 9.36
N GLY A 194 -6.44 -1.96 10.42
CA GLY A 194 -6.16 -2.80 11.59
C GLY A 194 -5.21 -3.95 11.30
N MET A 195 -4.34 -3.81 10.30
CA MET A 195 -3.44 -4.86 9.78
C MET A 195 -2.07 -4.28 9.46
N SER A 196 -1.01 -5.08 9.48
CA SER A 196 0.28 -4.65 8.91
C SER A 196 0.16 -4.56 7.39
N VAL A 197 0.81 -3.56 6.79
CA VAL A 197 0.71 -3.27 5.36
C VAL A 197 2.10 -3.21 4.76
N ASP A 198 2.33 -4.02 3.72
CA ASP A 198 3.48 -3.90 2.83
C ASP A 198 2.99 -3.48 1.44
N ILE A 199 3.61 -2.45 0.87
CA ILE A 199 3.30 -1.93 -0.46
C ILE A 199 4.50 -2.19 -1.35
N GLY A 200 4.27 -2.80 -2.50
CA GLY A 200 5.30 -3.02 -3.50
C GLY A 200 4.73 -2.97 -4.91
N TYR A 201 5.58 -3.20 -5.90
CA TYR A 201 5.15 -3.36 -7.28
C TYR A 201 5.95 -4.46 -7.96
N GLN A 202 5.39 -5.03 -9.04
CA GLN A 202 6.05 -6.09 -9.79
C GLN A 202 6.82 -5.50 -10.97
N LYS A 203 8.14 -5.75 -11.03
CA LYS A 203 9.03 -5.34 -12.14
C LYS A 203 9.81 -6.55 -12.61
N GLY A 204 9.60 -6.98 -13.86
CA GLY A 204 10.34 -8.10 -14.45
C GLY A 204 10.16 -9.44 -13.71
N GLY A 205 9.01 -9.66 -13.07
CA GLY A 205 8.74 -10.86 -12.29
C GLY A 205 9.25 -10.81 -10.84
N GLN A 206 10.03 -9.79 -10.47
CA GLN A 206 10.48 -9.55 -9.10
C GLN A 206 9.56 -8.55 -8.39
N TRP A 207 9.32 -8.78 -7.10
CA TRP A 207 8.55 -7.88 -6.25
C TRP A 207 9.50 -6.92 -5.53
N LEU A 208 9.29 -5.62 -5.70
CA LEU A 208 10.08 -4.60 -5.04
C LEU A 208 9.25 -3.92 -3.95
N LEU A 209 9.71 -4.02 -2.71
CA LEU A 209 9.11 -3.34 -1.56
C LEU A 209 9.32 -1.82 -1.67
N LEU A 210 8.22 -1.08 -1.66
CA LEU A 210 8.21 0.39 -1.69
C LEU A 210 8.05 0.99 -0.30
N ALA A 211 7.20 0.38 0.51
CA ALA A 211 6.90 0.85 1.86
C ALA A 211 6.37 -0.30 2.73
N SER A 212 6.60 -0.21 4.03
CA SER A 212 6.04 -1.14 5.02
C SER A 212 5.62 -0.36 6.25
N SER A 213 4.54 -0.80 6.90
CA SER A 213 4.08 -0.28 8.18
C SER A 213 4.84 -0.88 9.38
N VAL A 214 5.90 -1.65 9.13
CA VAL A 214 6.71 -2.34 10.15
C VAL A 214 8.10 -1.71 10.20
N GLU A 215 8.46 -1.13 11.35
CA GLU A 215 9.66 -0.28 11.54
C GLU A 215 10.99 -0.92 11.09
N ASP A 216 11.13 -2.24 11.16
CA ASP A 216 12.37 -2.97 10.80
C ASP A 216 12.51 -3.32 9.30
N ARG A 217 11.62 -2.82 8.43
CA ARG A 217 11.64 -3.12 6.99
C ARG A 217 11.92 -1.85 6.19
N THR A 218 13.21 -1.53 6.02
CA THR A 218 13.65 -0.30 5.35
C THR A 218 13.52 -0.33 3.83
N ASN A 219 13.04 0.78 3.27
CA ASN A 219 12.94 1.08 1.84
C ASN A 219 14.27 0.89 1.09
N GLY A 220 14.19 0.35 -0.14
CA GLY A 220 15.34 0.22 -1.04
C GLY A 220 16.16 -1.06 -0.85
N GLN A 221 15.78 -1.92 0.09
CA GLN A 221 16.28 -3.28 0.11
C GLN A 221 15.42 -4.08 -0.88
N GLU A 222 16.06 -4.60 -1.93
CA GLU A 222 15.50 -5.61 -2.84
C GLU A 222 15.31 -6.92 -2.06
N LEU A 223 14.50 -6.84 -1.02
CA LEU A 223 14.02 -7.99 -0.29
C LEU A 223 12.97 -8.57 -1.21
N GLU A 224 13.26 -9.75 -1.75
CA GLU A 224 12.32 -10.62 -2.46
C GLU A 224 11.24 -11.10 -1.47
N ILE A 225 10.49 -10.16 -0.91
CA ILE A 225 9.38 -10.43 -0.01
C ILE A 225 8.21 -10.69 -0.93
N LYS A 226 7.94 -11.97 -1.18
CA LYS A 226 6.70 -12.31 -1.86
C LYS A 226 5.52 -11.74 -1.05
N PRO A 227 4.45 -11.29 -1.72
CA PRO A 227 3.20 -10.92 -1.04
C PRO A 227 2.86 -12.02 -0.05
N ARG A 228 2.59 -11.65 1.20
CA ARG A 228 2.37 -12.63 2.25
C ARG A 228 1.13 -13.43 1.88
N SER A 229 1.28 -14.74 1.76
CA SER A 229 0.15 -15.65 1.56
C SER A 229 -0.37 -16.11 2.91
N SER A 230 -1.68 -16.35 3.01
CA SER A 230 -2.25 -16.93 4.23
C SER A 230 -1.61 -18.30 4.50
N ASP A 231 -1.08 -18.50 5.70
CA ASP A 231 -0.44 -19.73 6.17
C ASP A 231 -0.73 -19.97 7.66
N SER A 232 -0.01 -20.89 8.32
CA SER A 232 -0.20 -21.18 9.75
C SER A 232 0.21 -20.04 10.69
N HIS A 233 0.86 -18.99 10.19
CA HIS A 233 1.43 -17.90 10.98
C HIS A 233 0.84 -16.53 10.59
N PHE A 234 0.27 -16.42 9.39
CA PHE A 234 -0.27 -15.18 8.85
C PHE A 234 -1.64 -15.38 8.23
N ILE A 235 -2.52 -14.42 8.49
CA ILE A 235 -3.73 -14.20 7.70
C ILE A 235 -3.43 -12.99 6.81
N ALA A 236 -3.50 -13.17 5.49
CA ALA A 236 -3.08 -12.14 4.54
C ALA A 236 -4.01 -12.06 3.33
N THR A 237 -4.16 -10.86 2.78
CA THR A 237 -4.80 -10.58 1.51
C THR A 237 -3.92 -9.64 0.69
N SER A 238 -4.08 -9.67 -0.63
CA SER A 238 -3.39 -8.75 -1.53
C SER A 238 -4.40 -8.01 -2.40
N VAL A 239 -4.19 -6.70 -2.56
CA VAL A 239 -4.92 -5.87 -3.51
C VAL A 239 -3.96 -5.43 -4.59
N THR A 240 -4.35 -5.65 -5.84
CA THR A 240 -3.61 -5.19 -7.00
C THR A 240 -4.30 -3.97 -7.58
N VAL A 241 -3.55 -2.89 -7.77
CA VAL A 241 -4.03 -1.67 -8.44
C VAL A 241 -3.24 -1.51 -9.73
N GLY A 242 -3.94 -1.59 -10.86
CA GLY A 242 -3.36 -1.34 -12.17
C GLY A 242 -3.30 0.14 -12.52
N PHE A 243 -2.24 0.53 -13.21
CA PHE A 243 -1.99 1.91 -13.66
C PHE A 243 -1.91 1.97 -15.18
N ASN A 244 -2.03 3.18 -15.73
CA ASN A 244 -2.10 3.40 -17.18
C ASN A 244 -0.81 2.99 -17.93
N ASP A 245 0.31 2.92 -17.22
CA ASP A 245 1.62 2.50 -17.76
C ASP A 245 1.84 0.98 -17.73
N GLY A 246 0.79 0.21 -17.43
CA GLY A 246 0.85 -1.26 -17.33
C GLY A 246 1.57 -1.75 -16.08
N LYS A 247 1.94 -0.86 -15.15
CA LYS A 247 2.47 -1.26 -13.84
C LYS A 247 1.33 -1.60 -12.89
N GLU A 248 1.61 -2.53 -12.00
CA GLU A 248 0.68 -2.96 -10.96
C GLU A 248 1.31 -2.75 -9.59
N LEU A 249 0.65 -1.93 -8.77
CA LEU A 249 0.96 -1.83 -7.36
C LEU A 249 0.30 -3.01 -6.66
N VAL A 250 1.08 -3.76 -5.88
CA VAL A 250 0.61 -4.87 -5.06
C VAL A 250 0.72 -4.44 -3.60
N VAL A 251 -0.43 -4.40 -2.93
CA VAL A 251 -0.51 -4.09 -1.50
C VAL A 251 -0.88 -5.37 -0.75
N SER A 252 0.02 -5.82 0.12
CA SER A 252 -0.18 -6.98 0.99
C SER A 252 -0.61 -6.49 2.38
N LEU A 253 -1.80 -6.88 2.81
CA LEU A 253 -2.31 -6.62 4.16
C LEU A 253 -2.28 -7.93 4.95
N TYR A 254 -1.65 -7.94 6.12
CA TYR A 254 -1.46 -9.16 6.90
C TYR A 254 -1.52 -8.94 8.42
N LEU A 255 -1.90 -9.99 9.13
CA LEU A 255 -1.92 -10.08 10.59
C LEU A 255 -1.05 -11.26 11.02
N CYS A 256 -0.14 -11.02 11.96
CA CYS A 256 0.66 -12.08 12.59
C CYS A 256 -0.13 -12.72 13.73
N ILE A 257 -0.25 -14.06 13.73
CA ILE A 257 -1.06 -14.82 14.71
C ILE A 257 -0.25 -15.14 15.99
N PHE A 258 1.07 -14.95 16.00
CA PHE A 258 1.99 -15.27 17.12
C PHE A 258 2.67 -14.01 17.69
N PRO A 259 3.15 -14.03 18.97
CA PRO A 259 3.68 -12.82 19.63
C PRO A 259 4.90 -12.22 18.91
N GLU A 260 4.99 -10.88 18.96
CA GLU A 260 5.84 -9.96 18.17
C GLU A 260 7.28 -10.40 17.90
N LYS A 261 7.92 -11.13 18.83
CA LYS A 261 9.34 -11.53 18.71
C LYS A 261 9.63 -12.61 17.67
N ILE A 262 8.65 -13.43 17.27
CA ILE A 262 8.87 -14.45 16.23
C ILE A 262 8.64 -13.87 14.84
N CYS A 263 7.80 -12.83 14.74
CA CYS A 263 7.40 -12.25 13.46
C CYS A 263 8.46 -11.34 12.82
N SER A 264 9.34 -10.72 13.60
CA SER A 264 10.53 -10.03 13.07
C SER A 264 11.67 -11.00 12.69
N LEU A 265 11.80 -12.14 13.37
CA LEU A 265 12.87 -13.13 13.13
C LEU A 265 12.67 -13.99 11.88
N GLY A 266 11.43 -14.17 11.40
CA GLY A 266 11.16 -14.84 10.12
C GLY A 266 11.74 -14.14 8.89
N CYS A 267 12.29 -12.93 9.07
CA CYS A 267 12.99 -12.15 8.06
C CYS A 267 14.50 -12.49 7.94
N ARG A 268 15.02 -13.39 8.79
CA ARG A 268 16.37 -13.96 8.64
C ARG A 268 16.27 -15.44 8.30
N ILE A 269 16.77 -15.81 7.12
CA ILE A 269 17.15 -17.18 6.73
C ILE A 269 15.98 -18.01 6.19
N VAL A 270 15.63 -17.79 4.92
CA VAL A 270 15.30 -18.92 4.04
C VAL A 270 16.60 -19.72 3.90
N GLY A 271 16.70 -20.82 4.63
CA GLY A 271 17.92 -21.62 4.63
C GLY A 271 17.98 -22.69 5.71
N TYR A 272 16.94 -23.51 5.87
CA TYR A 272 17.13 -24.82 6.47
C TYR A 272 16.52 -25.91 5.58
N LYS A 273 17.43 -26.65 4.93
CA LYS A 273 17.23 -28.03 4.50
C LYS A 273 16.87 -28.84 5.74
N LEU A 274 15.69 -29.45 5.76
CA LEU A 274 15.41 -30.55 6.69
C LEU A 274 15.83 -31.85 6.00
N PHE A 275 16.78 -32.53 6.63
CA PHE A 275 17.01 -33.96 6.49
C PHE A 275 15.86 -34.73 7.15
#